data_AF-A0A6M1Y7E8-F1
#
_entry.id   AF-A0A6M1Y7E8-F1
#
_cell.length_a   1.000
_cell.length_b   1.000
_cell.length_c   1.000
_cell.angle_alpha   90.00
_cell.angle_beta   90.00
_cell.angle_gamma   90.00
#
_symmetry.space_group_name_H-M   'P 1'
#
loop_
_entity.id
_entity.type
_entity.pdbx_description
1 polymer ?
#
loop_
_entity_poly.entity_id
_entity_poly.type
_entity_poly.pdbx_seq_one_letter_code
_entity_poly.pdbx_strand_id
1 'polypeptide(L)'
;MNNLKIGTRLAIAFSVVVLLLVFIAATSVTRIGSLSGEIDAMAHDLYPKTTWANNVIDQVNLTAVATRNMLIYREPAAVERELARIPEASAEITRNIELLEETITSAEGKEKLAAVQTTRPVFVAALRDLEDFIRAGNTEAAEELLTGRMLEAQRDYLGAITNLIDYQSELMEIGGDRALEAAASGRVMVIGLSGAAVLVAILLAFLIARSITRPVGEVLASARKMAVGDFNFTLESDAKDEIGEVVRAVGEVQGSVKGFIGQMSHMSSEHDKGDIDVMIAAEEFEGDYRTMAEGVNGMVNGHIAVKKKAMACVAEFGRGNFEAELEKFPGKKRFINDTIEKVRENLKALIVDANMLSEAALAGKLATRADAKRHEGDFRKIVEGVNATLDAVVVPVNEVKRVMVALSEGDLTQKIQGNYQGDFKVL
;
A
#
# COMPACT_ATOMS: atom_id res chain seq x y z
N MET A 1 -5.60 -2.50 11.93
CA MET A 1 -4.39 -2.69 11.10
C MET A 1 -3.63 -1.39 10.83
N ASN A 2 -4.29 -0.23 10.85
CA ASN A 2 -3.81 1.07 10.36
C ASN A 2 -2.55 1.66 11.07
N ASN A 3 -2.04 1.02 12.11
CA ASN A 3 -0.86 1.47 12.86
C ASN A 3 0.41 0.64 12.57
N LEU A 4 0.29 -0.43 11.80
CA LEU A 4 1.42 -1.28 11.42
C LEU A 4 1.97 -0.85 10.07
N LYS A 5 3.30 -0.87 9.92
CA LYS A 5 3.94 -0.67 8.62
C LYS A 5 3.46 -1.68 7.58
N ILE A 6 3.40 -1.30 6.31
CA ILE A 6 2.96 -2.17 5.20
C ILE A 6 3.78 -3.46 5.19
N GLY A 7 5.11 -3.34 5.31
CA GLY A 7 6.01 -4.49 5.38
C GLY A 7 5.69 -5.43 6.53
N THR A 8 5.37 -4.89 7.71
CA THR A 8 4.98 -5.69 8.89
C THR A 8 3.64 -6.41 8.67
N ARG A 9 2.66 -5.77 8.04
CA ARG A 9 1.36 -6.41 7.73
C ARG A 9 1.53 -7.59 6.78
N LEU A 10 2.29 -7.38 5.71
CA LEU A 10 2.60 -8.44 4.73
C LEU A 10 3.37 -9.59 5.39
N ALA A 11 4.40 -9.26 6.17
CA ALA A 11 5.18 -10.27 6.90
C ALA A 11 4.30 -11.11 7.82
N ILE A 12 3.43 -10.49 8.63
CA ILE A 12 2.49 -11.21 9.50
C ILE A 12 1.59 -12.14 8.68
N ALA A 13 1.00 -11.67 7.58
CA ALA A 13 0.11 -12.50 6.78
C ALA A 13 0.84 -13.69 6.14
N PHE A 14 2.03 -13.47 5.57
CA PHE A 14 2.85 -14.55 5.03
C PHE A 14 3.30 -15.53 6.13
N SER A 15 3.72 -15.04 7.30
CA SER A 15 4.11 -15.89 8.42
C SER A 15 2.95 -16.75 8.90
N VAL A 16 1.73 -16.21 9.00
CA VAL A 16 0.54 -17.00 9.37
C VAL A 16 0.28 -18.11 8.35
N VAL A 17 0.33 -17.79 7.05
CA VAL A 17 0.13 -18.81 5.99
C VAL A 17 1.22 -19.88 6.03
N VAL A 18 2.49 -19.49 6.18
CA VAL A 18 3.61 -20.44 6.27
C VAL A 18 3.50 -21.32 7.51
N LEU A 19 3.16 -20.76 8.67
CA LEU A 19 2.94 -21.53 9.91
C LEU A 19 1.80 -22.53 9.75
N LEU A 20 0.70 -22.15 9.09
CA LEU A 20 -0.41 -23.06 8.80
C LEU A 20 0.03 -24.20 7.86
N LEU A 21 0.84 -23.91 6.84
CA LEU A 21 1.37 -24.95 5.94
C LEU A 21 2.31 -25.92 6.67
N VAL A 22 3.20 -25.40 7.52
CA VAL A 22 4.08 -26.23 8.36
C VAL A 22 3.25 -27.09 9.31
N PHE A 23 2.20 -26.52 9.93
CA PHE A 23 1.31 -27.25 10.82
C PHE A 23 0.54 -28.37 10.09
N ILE A 24 0.01 -28.10 8.90
CA ILE A 24 -0.65 -29.10 8.05
C ILE A 24 0.33 -30.21 7.65
N ALA A 25 1.55 -29.85 7.24
CA ALA A 25 2.57 -30.81 6.86
C ALA A 25 2.99 -31.70 8.03
N ALA A 26 3.27 -31.11 9.20
CA ALA A 26 3.63 -31.85 10.41
C ALA A 26 2.53 -32.82 10.82
N THR A 27 1.28 -32.36 10.79
CA THR A 27 0.10 -33.18 11.10
C THR A 27 -0.09 -34.31 10.08
N SER A 28 0.18 -34.06 8.81
CA SER A 28 0.10 -35.09 7.76
C SER A 28 1.15 -36.18 7.96
N VAL A 29 2.39 -35.78 8.30
CA VAL A 29 3.48 -36.72 8.58
C VAL A 29 3.16 -37.60 9.78
N THR A 30 2.62 -37.05 10.88
CA THR A 30 2.27 -37.86 12.05
C THR A 30 1.13 -38.84 11.76
N ARG A 31 0.13 -38.45 10.95
CA ARG A 31 -0.96 -39.35 10.54
C ARG A 31 -0.51 -40.47 9.61
N ILE A 32 0.34 -40.15 8.64
CA ILE A 32 0.95 -41.15 7.75
C ILE A 32 1.82 -42.11 8.57
N GLY A 33 2.58 -41.62 9.54
CA GLY A 33 3.37 -42.45 10.45
C GLY A 33 2.52 -43.44 11.25
N SER A 34 1.39 -42.99 11.80
CA SER A 34 0.43 -43.86 12.51
C SER A 34 -0.14 -44.95 11.60
N LEU A 35 -0.54 -44.58 10.37
CA LEU A 35 -1.04 -45.54 9.39
C LEU A 35 0.02 -46.56 8.98
N SER A 36 1.25 -46.09 8.76
CA SER A 36 2.38 -46.96 8.42
C SER A 36 2.70 -47.95 9.54
N GLY A 37 2.55 -47.54 10.80
CA GLY A 37 2.76 -48.42 11.96
C GLY A 37 1.74 -49.55 12.05
N GLU A 38 0.44 -49.26 11.81
CA GLU A 38 -0.60 -50.30 11.79
C GLU A 38 -0.37 -51.29 10.64
N ILE A 39 -0.04 -50.79 9.44
CA ILE A 39 0.27 -51.65 8.28
C ILE A 39 1.50 -52.53 8.55
N ASP A 40 2.53 -51.98 9.20
CA ASP A 40 3.74 -52.72 9.55
C ASP A 40 3.45 -53.84 10.56
N ALA A 41 2.67 -53.56 11.61
CA ALA A 41 2.23 -54.57 12.58
C ALA A 41 1.41 -55.68 11.89
N MET A 42 0.55 -55.34 10.94
CA MET A 42 -0.18 -56.35 10.16
C MET A 42 0.77 -57.20 9.31
N ALA A 43 1.63 -56.58 8.50
CA ALA A 43 2.43 -57.26 7.50
C ALA A 43 3.62 -58.05 8.08
N HIS A 44 4.28 -57.50 9.11
CA HIS A 44 5.53 -58.05 9.66
C HIS A 44 5.38 -58.68 11.04
N ASP A 45 4.23 -58.53 11.71
CA ASP A 45 3.97 -59.20 13.00
C ASP A 45 2.81 -60.21 12.92
N LEU A 46 1.59 -59.77 12.60
CA LEU A 46 0.41 -60.65 12.64
C LEU A 46 0.36 -61.65 11.46
N TYR A 47 0.73 -61.23 10.26
CA TYR A 47 0.66 -62.09 9.07
C TYR A 47 1.59 -63.30 9.15
N PRO A 48 2.88 -63.14 9.52
CA PRO A 48 3.76 -64.29 9.75
C PRO A 48 3.23 -65.28 10.78
N LYS A 49 2.66 -64.79 11.89
CA LYS A 49 2.09 -65.65 12.95
C LYS A 49 0.95 -66.53 12.45
N THR A 50 0.01 -65.96 11.69
CA THR A 50 -1.05 -66.76 11.05
C THR A 50 -0.47 -67.79 10.08
N THR A 51 0.56 -67.43 9.31
CA THR A 51 1.22 -68.32 8.35
C THR A 51 1.93 -69.49 9.07
N TRP A 52 2.68 -69.22 10.14
CA TRP A 52 3.37 -70.25 10.92
C TRP A 52 2.39 -71.20 11.59
N ALA A 53 1.30 -70.69 12.17
CA ALA A 53 0.27 -71.52 12.78
C ALA A 53 -0.45 -72.40 11.74
N ASN A 54 -0.74 -71.88 10.55
CA ASN A 54 -1.27 -72.68 9.44
C ASN A 54 -0.27 -73.76 8.97
N ASN A 55 1.03 -73.43 8.92
CA ASN A 55 2.06 -74.43 8.59
C ASN A 55 2.08 -75.58 9.62
N VAL A 56 1.87 -75.29 10.91
CA VAL A 56 1.71 -76.36 11.93
C VAL A 56 0.53 -77.27 11.59
N ILE A 57 -0.63 -76.72 11.19
CA ILE A 57 -1.77 -77.53 10.74
C ILE A 57 -1.38 -78.40 9.54
N ASP A 58 -0.70 -77.85 8.54
CA ASP A 58 -0.27 -78.58 7.35
C ASP A 58 0.64 -79.76 7.71
N GLN A 59 1.61 -79.56 8.61
CA GLN A 59 2.52 -80.61 9.06
C GLN A 59 1.84 -81.68 9.93
N VAL A 60 0.88 -81.28 10.79
CA VAL A 60 0.07 -82.24 11.56
C VAL A 60 -0.79 -83.09 10.63
N ASN A 61 -1.39 -82.49 9.61
CA ASN A 61 -2.16 -83.20 8.60
C ASN A 61 -1.28 -84.14 7.76
N LEU A 62 -0.07 -83.69 7.39
CA LEU A 62 0.91 -84.53 6.70
C LEU A 62 1.27 -85.76 7.54
N THR A 63 1.51 -85.56 8.84
CA THR A 63 1.80 -86.63 9.80
C THR A 63 0.64 -87.62 9.88
N ALA A 64 -0.61 -87.12 9.95
CA ALA A 64 -1.81 -87.95 10.00
C ALA A 64 -2.10 -88.70 8.68
N VAL A 65 -1.63 -88.19 7.53
CA VAL A 65 -1.69 -88.91 6.25
C VAL A 65 -0.60 -89.99 6.21
N ALA A 66 0.62 -89.68 6.62
CA ALA A 66 1.72 -90.63 6.69
C ALA A 66 1.36 -91.83 7.58
N THR A 67 0.76 -91.59 8.75
CA THR A 67 0.37 -92.65 9.68
C THR A 67 -0.72 -93.56 9.15
N ARG A 68 -1.70 -93.02 8.41
CA ARG A 68 -2.69 -93.83 7.70
C ARG A 68 -2.06 -94.64 6.57
N ASN A 69 -1.19 -94.02 5.78
CA ASN A 69 -0.50 -94.70 4.68
C ASN A 69 0.32 -95.89 5.15
N MET A 70 0.97 -95.79 6.32
CA MET A 70 1.73 -96.90 6.91
C MET A 70 0.88 -98.14 7.20
N LEU A 71 -0.41 -97.98 7.51
CA LEU A 71 -1.34 -99.11 7.74
C LEU A 71 -1.97 -99.64 6.44
N ILE A 72 -2.01 -98.81 5.39
CA ILE A 72 -2.55 -99.19 4.08
C ILE A 72 -1.49 -99.90 3.24
N TYR A 73 -0.24 -99.45 3.30
CA TYR A 73 0.86 -100.01 2.53
C TYR A 73 1.28 -101.37 3.08
N ARG A 74 1.49 -102.32 2.17
CA ARG A 74 1.94 -103.69 2.50
C ARG A 74 3.43 -103.91 2.26
N GLU A 75 4.09 -102.98 1.56
CA GLU A 75 5.51 -103.06 1.22
C GLU A 75 6.37 -102.37 2.31
N PRO A 76 7.35 -103.05 2.92
CA PRO A 76 8.19 -102.46 3.98
C PRO A 76 8.91 -101.18 3.56
N ALA A 77 9.37 -101.10 2.30
CA ALA A 77 10.05 -99.91 1.78
C ALA A 77 9.09 -98.70 1.58
N ALA A 78 7.79 -98.93 1.45
CA ALA A 78 6.79 -97.87 1.39
C ALA A 78 6.44 -97.36 2.81
N VAL A 79 6.34 -98.27 3.79
CA VAL A 79 6.13 -97.92 5.21
C VAL A 79 7.32 -97.11 5.75
N GLU A 80 8.55 -97.52 5.45
CA GLU A 80 9.75 -96.81 5.93
C GLU A 80 9.86 -95.39 5.33
N ARG A 81 9.39 -95.18 4.09
CA ARG A 81 9.32 -93.85 3.49
C ARG A 81 8.34 -92.93 4.20
N GLU A 82 7.19 -93.45 4.63
CA GLU A 82 6.22 -92.65 5.40
C GLU A 82 6.71 -92.39 6.84
N LEU A 83 7.37 -93.38 7.47
CA LEU A 83 8.05 -93.19 8.77
C LEU A 83 9.09 -92.05 8.71
N ALA A 84 9.87 -91.97 7.62
CA ALA A 84 10.90 -90.94 7.46
C ALA A 84 10.33 -89.51 7.36
N ARG A 85 9.06 -89.34 6.96
CA ARG A 85 8.42 -88.01 6.86
C ARG A 85 8.02 -87.43 8.21
N ILE A 86 7.82 -88.27 9.23
CA ILE A 86 7.34 -87.85 10.54
C ILE A 86 8.38 -86.98 11.26
N PRO A 87 9.68 -87.35 11.34
CA PRO A 87 10.70 -86.48 11.90
C PRO A 87 10.82 -85.12 11.18
N GLU A 88 10.70 -85.09 9.85
CA GLU A 88 10.76 -83.85 9.07
C GLU A 88 9.59 -82.91 9.41
N ALA A 89 8.36 -83.44 9.42
CA ALA A 89 7.18 -82.68 9.81
C ALA A 89 7.26 -82.20 11.27
N SER A 90 7.77 -83.05 12.18
CA SER A 90 7.96 -82.69 13.58
C SER A 90 8.99 -81.56 13.77
N ALA A 91 10.06 -81.54 12.97
CA ALA A 91 11.06 -80.47 12.98
C ALA A 91 10.43 -79.14 12.53
N GLU A 92 9.65 -79.13 11.45
CA GLU A 92 8.93 -77.93 10.98
C GLU A 92 7.89 -77.44 12.00
N ILE A 93 7.14 -78.36 12.63
CA ILE A 93 6.21 -78.00 13.72
C ILE A 93 6.95 -77.33 14.87
N THR A 94 8.09 -77.90 15.28
CA THR A 94 8.91 -77.34 16.37
C THR A 94 9.36 -75.92 16.03
N ARG A 95 9.93 -75.74 14.85
CA ARG A 95 10.40 -74.45 14.36
C ARG A 95 9.29 -73.40 14.34
N ASN A 96 8.12 -73.73 13.80
CA ASN A 96 7.01 -72.79 13.73
C ASN A 96 6.45 -72.44 15.12
N ILE A 97 6.41 -73.40 16.05
CA ILE A 97 6.00 -73.13 17.44
C ILE A 97 7.00 -72.23 18.16
N GLU A 98 8.31 -72.44 17.97
CA GLU A 98 9.36 -71.57 18.52
C GLU A 98 9.21 -70.13 18.02
N LEU A 99 9.00 -69.95 16.71
CA LEU A 99 8.74 -68.62 16.12
C LEU A 99 7.48 -67.96 16.72
N LEU A 100 6.42 -68.73 16.95
CA LEU A 100 5.20 -68.23 17.59
C LEU A 100 5.45 -67.86 19.06
N GLU A 101 6.24 -68.64 19.80
CA GLU A 101 6.60 -68.37 21.19
C GLU A 101 7.44 -67.10 21.33
N GLU A 102 8.38 -66.87 20.41
CA GLU A 102 9.23 -65.68 20.40
C GLU A 102 8.45 -64.40 20.08
N THR A 103 7.39 -64.49 19.27
CA THR A 103 6.69 -63.31 18.72
C THR A 103 5.34 -63.02 19.36
N ILE A 104 4.67 -64.00 19.97
CA ILE A 104 3.38 -63.79 20.63
C ILE A 104 3.58 -63.15 22.01
N THR A 105 3.22 -61.88 22.10
CA THR A 105 3.39 -61.08 23.32
C THR A 105 2.09 -60.86 24.10
N SER A 106 0.93 -60.84 23.42
CA SER A 106 -0.37 -60.59 24.06
C SER A 106 -0.76 -61.69 25.06
N ALA A 107 -1.44 -61.31 26.14
CA ALA A 107 -1.84 -62.24 27.20
C ALA A 107 -2.73 -63.38 26.68
N GLU A 108 -3.76 -63.04 25.90
CA GLU A 108 -4.67 -64.02 25.30
C GLU A 108 -3.97 -64.86 24.22
N GLY A 109 -3.08 -64.26 23.42
CA GLY A 109 -2.27 -65.03 22.47
C GLY A 109 -1.38 -66.07 23.15
N LYS A 110 -0.76 -65.72 24.29
CA LYS A 110 0.03 -66.65 25.09
C LYS A 110 -0.82 -67.76 25.69
N GLU A 111 -2.05 -67.46 26.11
CA GLU A 111 -3.01 -68.46 26.57
C GLU A 111 -3.35 -69.46 25.46
N LYS A 112 -3.67 -68.98 24.24
CA LYS A 112 -3.96 -69.87 23.10
C LYS A 112 -2.73 -70.69 22.69
N LEU A 113 -1.54 -70.09 22.70
CA LEU A 113 -0.29 -70.82 22.43
C LEU A 113 -0.01 -71.89 23.51
N ALA A 114 -0.27 -71.60 24.78
CA ALA A 114 -0.12 -72.57 25.86
C ALA A 114 -1.07 -73.78 25.69
N ALA A 115 -2.28 -73.57 25.14
CA ALA A 115 -3.17 -74.68 24.79
C ALA A 115 -2.59 -75.57 23.67
N VAL A 116 -1.95 -74.96 22.66
CA VAL A 116 -1.20 -75.70 21.61
C VAL A 116 -0.05 -76.50 22.24
N GLN A 117 0.72 -75.88 23.14
CA GLN A 117 1.83 -76.55 23.83
C GLN A 117 1.36 -77.67 24.77
N THR A 118 0.16 -77.58 25.33
CA THR A 118 -0.41 -78.61 26.23
C THR A 118 -0.97 -79.81 25.46
N THR A 119 -1.57 -79.58 24.29
CA THR A 119 -2.17 -80.63 23.46
C THR A 119 -1.14 -81.38 22.62
N ARG A 120 -0.04 -80.71 22.23
CA ARG A 120 1.03 -81.30 21.41
C ARG A 120 1.65 -82.59 22.00
N PRO A 121 2.08 -82.66 23.28
CA PRO A 121 2.67 -83.88 23.84
C PRO A 121 1.72 -85.08 23.82
N VAL A 122 0.42 -84.84 23.96
CA VAL A 122 -0.61 -85.90 23.90
C VAL A 122 -0.66 -86.52 22.50
N PHE A 123 -0.66 -85.69 21.46
CA PHE A 123 -0.60 -86.15 20.07
C PHE A 123 0.72 -86.86 19.76
N VAL A 124 1.86 -86.30 20.19
CA VAL A 124 3.19 -86.89 19.97
C VAL A 124 3.33 -88.24 20.67
N ALA A 125 2.78 -88.40 21.88
CA ALA A 125 2.77 -89.68 22.59
C ALA A 125 1.93 -90.74 21.84
N ALA A 126 0.74 -90.36 21.37
CA ALA A 126 -0.10 -91.26 20.58
C ALA A 126 0.58 -91.66 19.25
N LEU A 127 1.28 -90.73 18.61
CA LEU A 127 2.06 -90.96 17.40
C LEU A 127 3.20 -91.96 17.63
N ARG A 128 3.96 -91.79 18.71
CA ARG A 128 5.05 -92.70 19.07
C ARG A 128 4.53 -94.11 19.36
N ASP A 129 3.45 -94.23 20.14
CA ASP A 129 2.85 -95.54 20.43
C ASP A 129 2.35 -96.22 19.15
N LEU A 130 1.86 -95.44 18.17
CA LEU A 130 1.47 -95.97 16.86
C LEU A 130 2.68 -96.48 16.07
N GLU A 131 3.76 -95.70 16.02
CA GLU A 131 5.01 -96.13 15.38
C GLU A 131 5.56 -97.42 16.00
N ASP A 132 5.51 -97.54 17.33
CA ASP A 132 5.94 -98.74 18.05
C ASP A 132 5.09 -99.97 17.67
N PHE A 133 3.76 -99.83 17.57
CA PHE A 133 2.89 -100.92 17.10
C PHE A 133 3.14 -101.30 15.64
N ILE A 134 3.35 -100.32 14.76
CA ILE A 134 3.66 -100.57 13.35
C ILE A 134 5.00 -101.31 13.21
N ARG A 135 6.05 -100.88 13.93
CA ARG A 135 7.36 -101.55 13.93
C ARG A 135 7.30 -102.96 14.51
N ALA A 136 6.44 -103.19 15.51
CA ALA A 136 6.21 -104.50 16.09
C ALA A 136 5.32 -105.42 15.22
N GLY A 137 4.77 -104.92 14.10
CA GLY A 137 3.86 -105.66 13.23
C GLY A 137 2.45 -105.86 13.80
N ASN A 138 2.09 -105.16 14.88
CA ASN A 138 0.79 -105.29 15.54
C ASN A 138 -0.24 -104.34 14.88
N THR A 139 -0.78 -104.78 13.74
CA THR A 139 -1.68 -103.94 12.91
C THR A 139 -3.02 -103.66 13.59
N GLU A 140 -3.57 -104.63 14.35
CA GLU A 140 -4.87 -104.49 15.03
C GLU A 140 -4.80 -103.42 16.13
N ALA A 141 -3.76 -103.46 16.98
CA ALA A 141 -3.55 -102.42 18.00
C ALA A 141 -3.24 -101.04 17.39
N ALA A 142 -2.53 -101.01 16.25
CA ALA A 142 -2.26 -99.77 15.54
C ALA A 142 -3.55 -99.14 14.95
N GLU A 143 -4.46 -99.95 14.42
CA GLU A 143 -5.74 -99.50 13.88
C GLU A 143 -6.68 -98.99 14.99
N GLU A 144 -6.77 -99.71 16.12
CA GLU A 144 -7.53 -99.27 17.29
C GLU A 144 -6.99 -97.94 17.84
N LEU A 145 -5.67 -97.81 17.95
CA LEU A 145 -5.03 -96.58 18.42
C LEU A 145 -5.27 -95.41 17.45
N LEU A 146 -5.15 -95.65 16.15
CA LEU A 146 -5.35 -94.65 15.10
C LEU A 146 -6.79 -94.11 15.10
N THR A 147 -7.78 -95.00 15.21
CA THR A 147 -9.21 -94.66 15.14
C THR A 147 -9.78 -94.14 16.47
N GLY A 148 -9.12 -94.44 17.59
CA GLY A 148 -9.46 -93.94 18.92
C GLY A 148 -8.57 -92.79 19.38
N ARG A 149 -7.66 -93.07 20.31
CA ARG A 149 -6.89 -92.06 21.06
C ARG A 149 -6.08 -91.11 20.17
N MET A 150 -5.52 -91.58 19.05
CA MET A 150 -4.77 -90.70 18.14
C MET A 150 -5.68 -89.69 17.44
N LEU A 151 -6.86 -90.12 16.96
CA LEU A 151 -7.82 -89.24 16.32
C LEU A 151 -8.31 -88.15 17.27
N GLU A 152 -8.61 -88.52 18.53
CA GLU A 152 -8.99 -87.59 19.59
C GLU A 152 -7.88 -86.57 19.87
N ALA A 153 -6.64 -87.05 20.08
CA ALA A 153 -5.48 -86.17 20.31
C ALA A 153 -5.18 -85.25 19.12
N GLN A 154 -5.34 -85.73 17.88
CA GLN A 154 -5.19 -84.93 16.67
C GLN A 154 -6.23 -83.82 16.61
N ARG A 155 -7.50 -84.15 16.87
CA ARG A 155 -8.62 -83.20 16.86
C ARG A 155 -8.40 -82.10 17.89
N ASP A 156 -8.01 -82.45 19.10
CA ASP A 156 -7.78 -81.47 20.18
C ASP A 156 -6.60 -80.56 19.86
N TYR A 157 -5.52 -81.12 19.30
CA TYR A 157 -4.35 -80.35 18.91
C TYR A 157 -4.66 -79.38 17.76
N LEU A 158 -5.32 -79.85 16.70
CA LEU A 158 -5.76 -79.00 15.59
C LEU A 158 -6.77 -77.93 16.05
N GLY A 159 -7.66 -78.26 17.00
CA GLY A 159 -8.59 -77.32 17.61
C GLY A 159 -7.87 -76.19 18.36
N ALA A 160 -6.83 -76.53 19.14
CA ALA A 160 -6.01 -75.53 19.82
C ALA A 160 -5.27 -74.60 18.84
N ILE A 161 -4.73 -75.15 17.75
CA ILE A 161 -4.03 -74.36 16.72
C ILE A 161 -5.02 -73.46 15.96
N THR A 162 -6.21 -73.97 15.65
CA THR A 162 -7.28 -73.20 14.99
C THR A 162 -7.71 -72.01 15.85
N ASN A 163 -7.93 -72.22 17.16
CA ASN A 163 -8.25 -71.13 18.09
C ASN A 163 -7.15 -70.06 18.14
N LEU A 164 -5.88 -70.43 18.00
CA LEU A 164 -4.78 -69.47 17.90
C LEU A 164 -4.82 -68.71 16.57
N ILE A 165 -5.05 -69.39 15.44
CA ILE A 165 -5.18 -68.75 14.12
C ILE A 165 -6.34 -67.77 14.11
N ASP A 166 -7.49 -68.16 14.65
CA ASP A 166 -8.70 -67.33 14.72
C ASP A 166 -8.40 -66.05 15.50
N TYR A 167 -7.76 -66.14 16.66
CA TYR A 167 -7.37 -64.98 17.45
C TYR A 167 -6.36 -64.07 16.71
N GLN A 168 -5.35 -64.64 16.04
CA GLN A 168 -4.40 -63.82 15.25
C GLN A 168 -5.08 -63.17 14.04
N SER A 169 -6.06 -63.85 13.43
CA SER A 169 -6.85 -63.33 12.31
C SER A 169 -7.79 -62.22 12.75
N GLU A 170 -8.41 -62.34 13.94
CA GLU A 170 -9.21 -61.27 14.55
C GLU A 170 -8.35 -60.03 14.84
N LEU A 171 -7.14 -60.20 15.38
CA LEU A 171 -6.20 -59.08 15.56
C LEU A 171 -5.83 -58.41 14.22
N MET A 172 -5.70 -59.19 13.14
CA MET A 172 -5.43 -58.67 11.80
C MET A 172 -6.61 -57.82 11.29
N GLU A 173 -7.84 -58.29 11.46
CA GLU A 173 -9.05 -57.55 11.07
C GLU A 173 -9.16 -56.23 11.86
N ILE A 174 -8.95 -56.28 13.18
CA ILE A 174 -8.93 -55.08 14.04
C ILE A 174 -7.83 -54.10 13.60
N GLY A 175 -6.63 -54.59 13.28
CA GLY A 175 -5.55 -53.75 12.76
C GLY A 175 -5.91 -53.09 11.43
N GLY A 176 -6.57 -53.84 10.53
CA GLY A 176 -7.06 -53.33 9.25
C GLY A 176 -8.09 -52.22 9.42
N ASP A 177 -9.06 -52.41 10.30
CA ASP A 177 -10.08 -51.41 10.62
C ASP A 177 -9.46 -50.14 11.22
N ARG A 178 -8.50 -50.29 12.15
CA ARG A 178 -7.75 -49.15 12.72
C ARG A 178 -6.97 -48.40 11.64
N ALA A 179 -6.34 -49.10 10.71
CA ALA A 179 -5.62 -48.48 9.60
C ALA A 179 -6.58 -47.67 8.71
N LEU A 180 -7.75 -48.22 8.36
CA LEU A 180 -8.77 -47.52 7.58
C LEU A 180 -9.31 -46.28 8.31
N GLU A 181 -9.59 -46.39 9.61
CA GLU A 181 -10.07 -45.29 10.43
C GLU A 181 -9.00 -44.19 10.60
N ALA A 182 -7.73 -44.57 10.80
CA ALA A 182 -6.60 -43.66 10.85
C ALA A 182 -6.43 -42.90 9.52
N ALA A 183 -6.57 -43.59 8.38
CA ALA A 183 -6.52 -42.97 7.06
C ALA A 183 -7.69 -42.00 6.83
N ALA A 184 -8.92 -42.41 7.16
CA ALA A 184 -10.12 -41.59 7.00
C ALA A 184 -10.09 -40.33 7.87
N SER A 185 -9.80 -40.48 9.17
CA SER A 185 -9.68 -39.36 10.11
C SER A 185 -8.54 -38.42 9.73
N GLY A 186 -7.39 -38.97 9.31
CA GLY A 186 -6.26 -38.20 8.78
C GLY A 186 -6.66 -37.35 7.57
N ARG A 187 -7.36 -37.96 6.60
CA ARG A 187 -7.85 -37.26 5.41
C ARG A 187 -8.81 -36.12 5.74
N VAL A 188 -9.81 -36.36 6.59
CA VAL A 188 -10.79 -35.34 7.00
C VAL A 188 -10.10 -34.17 7.69
N MET A 189 -9.14 -34.45 8.58
CA MET A 189 -8.43 -33.41 9.31
C MET A 189 -7.52 -32.57 8.39
N VAL A 190 -6.79 -33.20 7.46
CA VAL A 190 -5.95 -32.47 6.49
C VAL A 190 -6.80 -31.60 5.56
N ILE A 191 -7.93 -32.11 5.06
CA ILE A 191 -8.86 -31.33 4.24
C ILE A 191 -9.45 -30.15 5.04
N GLY A 192 -9.90 -30.41 6.27
CA GLY A 192 -10.46 -29.38 7.15
C GLY A 192 -9.47 -28.27 7.48
N LEU A 193 -8.24 -28.63 7.88
CA LEU A 193 -7.17 -27.66 8.15
C LEU A 193 -6.77 -26.87 6.90
N SER A 194 -6.71 -27.53 5.74
CA SER A 194 -6.40 -26.88 4.46
C SER A 194 -7.51 -25.88 4.09
N GLY A 195 -8.78 -26.24 4.25
CA GLY A 195 -9.92 -25.35 4.02
C GLY A 195 -9.90 -24.13 4.95
N ALA A 196 -9.66 -24.35 6.24
CA ALA A 196 -9.51 -23.26 7.22
C ALA A 196 -8.34 -22.33 6.87
N ALA A 197 -7.20 -22.89 6.46
CA ALA A 197 -6.02 -22.11 6.05
C ALA A 197 -6.31 -21.25 4.82
N VAL A 198 -7.04 -21.77 3.83
CA VAL A 198 -7.48 -21.00 2.65
C VAL A 198 -8.41 -19.86 3.05
N LEU A 199 -9.38 -20.10 3.94
CA LEU A 199 -10.29 -19.05 4.43
C LEU A 199 -9.53 -17.93 5.16
N VAL A 200 -8.57 -18.29 6.02
CA VAL A 200 -7.71 -17.32 6.70
C VAL A 200 -6.87 -16.54 5.69
N ALA A 201 -6.30 -17.20 4.69
CA ALA A 201 -5.52 -16.55 3.64
C ALA A 201 -6.37 -15.55 2.83
N ILE A 202 -7.60 -15.92 2.43
CA ILE A 202 -8.53 -15.03 1.73
C ILE A 202 -8.91 -13.83 2.60
N LEU A 203 -9.21 -14.05 3.89
CA LEU A 203 -9.55 -13.00 4.82
C LEU A 203 -8.39 -12.01 4.99
N LEU A 204 -7.17 -12.50 5.22
CA LEU A 204 -5.98 -11.67 5.34
C LEU A 204 -5.69 -10.90 4.04
N ALA A 205 -5.82 -11.54 2.88
CA ALA A 205 -5.65 -10.89 1.59
C ALA A 205 -6.66 -9.75 1.40
N PHE A 206 -7.94 -9.98 1.71
CA PHE A 206 -8.98 -8.96 1.63
C PHE A 206 -8.72 -7.78 2.58
N LEU A 207 -8.37 -8.06 3.84
CA LEU A 207 -8.08 -7.02 4.84
C LEU A 207 -6.86 -6.19 4.45
N ILE A 208 -5.78 -6.83 3.96
CA ILE A 208 -4.58 -6.15 3.50
C ILE A 208 -4.90 -5.29 2.28
N ALA A 209 -5.54 -5.86 1.26
CA ALA A 209 -5.91 -5.15 0.05
C ALA A 209 -6.74 -3.90 0.40
N ARG A 210 -7.81 -4.05 1.18
CA ARG A 210 -8.65 -2.93 1.62
C ARG A 210 -7.88 -1.88 2.42
N SER A 211 -6.92 -2.30 3.25
CA SER A 211 -6.11 -1.39 4.06
C SER A 211 -5.11 -0.55 3.25
N ILE A 212 -4.75 -0.99 2.04
CA ILE A 212 -3.77 -0.32 1.18
C ILE A 212 -4.47 0.40 0.03
N THR A 213 -5.33 -0.28 -0.73
CA THR A 213 -5.89 0.25 -1.97
C THR A 213 -6.81 1.44 -1.75
N ARG A 214 -7.58 1.45 -0.65
CA ARG A 214 -8.52 2.54 -0.37
C ARG A 214 -7.80 3.86 -0.03
N PRO A 215 -6.90 3.93 0.96
CA PRO A 215 -6.18 5.17 1.24
C PRO A 215 -5.33 5.67 0.06
N VAL A 216 -4.67 4.76 -0.67
CA VAL A 216 -3.91 5.13 -1.88
C VAL A 216 -4.85 5.74 -2.94
N GLY A 217 -6.07 5.20 -3.08
CA GLY A 217 -7.10 5.76 -3.94
C GLY A 217 -7.55 7.16 -3.50
N GLU A 218 -7.68 7.40 -2.19
CA GLU A 218 -8.05 8.71 -1.63
C GLU A 218 -6.95 9.76 -1.88
N VAL A 219 -5.68 9.40 -1.72
CA VAL A 219 -4.53 10.27 -2.06
C VAL A 219 -4.51 10.58 -3.56
N LEU A 220 -4.71 9.58 -4.41
CA LEU A 220 -4.75 9.77 -5.87
C LEU A 220 -5.90 10.68 -6.29
N ALA A 221 -7.09 10.50 -5.72
CA ALA A 221 -8.25 11.34 -5.98
C ALA A 221 -7.97 12.80 -5.59
N SER A 222 -7.29 13.00 -4.46
CA SER A 222 -6.91 14.33 -3.97
C SER A 222 -5.85 14.98 -4.85
N ALA A 223 -4.83 14.22 -5.28
CA ALA A 223 -3.84 14.69 -6.25
C ALA A 223 -4.48 15.15 -7.57
N ARG A 224 -5.52 14.45 -8.05
CA ARG A 224 -6.29 14.87 -9.24
C ARG A 224 -7.03 16.19 -9.04
N LYS A 225 -7.57 16.45 -7.84
CA LYS A 225 -8.19 17.74 -7.51
C LYS A 225 -7.16 18.87 -7.50
N MET A 226 -6.00 18.65 -6.87
CA MET A 226 -4.90 19.61 -6.87
C MET A 226 -4.41 19.93 -8.29
N ALA A 227 -4.34 18.93 -9.17
CA ALA A 227 -3.92 19.12 -10.55
C ALA A 227 -4.81 20.07 -11.36
N VAL A 228 -6.09 20.24 -10.98
CA VAL A 228 -7.02 21.20 -11.61
C VAL A 228 -7.21 22.47 -10.79
N GLY A 229 -6.41 22.68 -9.74
CA GLY A 229 -6.47 23.85 -8.87
C GLY A 229 -7.56 23.80 -7.79
N ASP A 230 -8.23 22.66 -7.59
CA ASP A 230 -9.17 22.47 -6.49
C ASP A 230 -8.42 22.01 -5.24
N PHE A 231 -8.21 22.94 -4.30
CA PHE A 231 -7.62 22.67 -2.99
C PHE A 231 -8.67 22.62 -1.86
N ASN A 232 -9.97 22.61 -2.21
CA ASN A 232 -11.05 22.61 -1.22
C ASN A 232 -11.52 21.19 -0.88
N PHE A 233 -10.60 20.39 -0.33
CA PHE A 233 -10.88 19.07 0.22
C PHE A 233 -10.12 18.92 1.55
N THR A 234 -10.51 17.94 2.36
CA THR A 234 -9.81 17.62 3.61
C THR A 234 -9.04 16.32 3.44
N LEU A 235 -7.76 16.36 3.83
CA LEU A 235 -6.87 15.22 3.78
C LEU A 235 -6.36 14.96 5.20
N GLU A 236 -7.08 14.12 5.95
CA GLU A 236 -6.72 13.73 7.31
C GLU A 236 -6.51 12.23 7.37
N SER A 237 -5.44 11.82 8.04
CA SER A 237 -5.19 10.43 8.35
C SER A 237 -4.57 10.29 9.73
N ASP A 238 -5.26 9.52 10.55
CA ASP A 238 -4.85 9.02 11.86
C ASP A 238 -3.95 7.77 11.76
N ALA A 239 -3.71 7.27 10.54
CA ALA A 239 -2.81 6.15 10.30
C ALA A 239 -1.34 6.53 10.60
N LYS A 240 -0.63 5.63 11.28
CA LYS A 240 0.78 5.80 11.67
C LYS A 240 1.75 5.02 10.79
N ASP A 241 1.25 4.48 9.67
CA ASP A 241 2.03 3.74 8.68
C ASP A 241 2.55 4.66 7.58
N GLU A 242 3.25 4.06 6.61
CA GLU A 242 3.83 4.76 5.46
C GLU A 242 2.74 5.44 4.61
N ILE A 243 1.52 4.89 4.58
CA ILE A 243 0.40 5.51 3.89
C ILE A 243 -0.04 6.79 4.61
N GLY A 244 -0.15 6.74 5.94
CA GLY A 244 -0.45 7.92 6.74
C GLY A 244 0.62 9.01 6.61
N GLU A 245 1.89 8.63 6.50
CA GLU A 245 2.98 9.57 6.21
C GLU A 245 2.81 10.24 4.85
N VAL A 246 2.50 9.47 3.79
CA VAL A 246 2.20 10.02 2.45
C VAL A 246 1.00 10.97 2.48
N VAL A 247 -0.08 10.59 3.17
CA VAL A 247 -1.26 11.46 3.34
C VAL A 247 -0.84 12.77 4.00
N ARG A 248 -0.14 12.74 5.13
CA ARG A 248 0.28 13.97 5.82
C ARG A 248 1.19 14.85 4.95
N ALA A 249 2.17 14.27 4.26
CA ALA A 249 3.05 15.03 3.37
C ALA A 249 2.28 15.71 2.23
N VAL A 250 1.28 15.02 1.65
CA VAL A 250 0.40 15.62 0.63
C VAL A 250 -0.50 16.72 1.25
N GLY A 251 -0.95 16.52 2.48
CA GLY A 251 -1.69 17.53 3.24
C GLY A 251 -0.87 18.79 3.53
N GLU A 252 0.41 18.65 3.84
CA GLU A 252 1.34 19.78 4.01
C GLU A 252 1.49 20.57 2.72
N VAL A 253 1.66 19.89 1.56
CA VAL A 253 1.68 20.55 0.25
C VAL A 253 0.39 21.31 -0.03
N GLN A 254 -0.76 20.70 0.24
CA GLN A 254 -2.06 21.37 0.12
C GLN A 254 -2.13 22.62 1.02
N GLY A 255 -1.65 22.50 2.26
CA GLY A 255 -1.60 23.59 3.24
C GLY A 255 -0.76 24.77 2.74
N SER A 256 0.45 24.53 2.24
CA SER A 256 1.33 25.56 1.69
C SER A 256 0.68 26.28 0.50
N VAL A 257 0.05 25.54 -0.42
CA VAL A 257 -0.62 26.16 -1.58
C VAL A 257 -1.84 26.99 -1.14
N LYS A 258 -2.68 26.48 -0.24
CA LYS A 258 -3.82 27.25 0.28
C LYS A 258 -3.38 28.50 1.03
N GLY A 259 -2.31 28.41 1.83
CA GLY A 259 -1.72 29.54 2.53
C GLY A 259 -1.26 30.61 1.55
N PHE A 260 -0.55 30.21 0.49
CA PHE A 260 -0.07 31.14 -0.54
C PHE A 260 -1.22 31.83 -1.29
N ILE A 261 -2.24 31.07 -1.71
CA ILE A 261 -3.45 31.62 -2.34
C ILE A 261 -4.15 32.61 -1.40
N GLY A 262 -4.25 32.28 -0.10
CA GLY A 262 -4.84 33.15 0.91
C GLY A 262 -4.09 34.47 1.07
N GLN A 263 -2.77 34.42 1.22
CA GLN A 263 -1.91 35.61 1.33
C GLN A 263 -1.99 36.48 0.07
N MET A 264 -1.98 35.87 -1.13
CA MET A 264 -2.12 36.60 -2.38
C MET A 264 -3.47 37.29 -2.51
N SER A 265 -4.56 36.60 -2.14
CA SER A 265 -5.91 37.17 -2.14
C SER A 265 -6.05 38.31 -1.14
N HIS A 266 -5.43 38.19 0.04
CA HIS A 266 -5.43 39.24 1.05
C HIS A 266 -4.69 40.48 0.55
N MET A 267 -3.45 40.32 0.06
CA MET A 267 -2.67 41.43 -0.51
C MET A 267 -3.43 42.15 -1.62
N SER A 268 -4.03 41.40 -2.56
CA SER A 268 -4.84 41.98 -3.64
C SER A 268 -6.00 42.83 -3.10
N SER A 269 -6.74 42.30 -2.12
CA SER A 269 -7.86 43.02 -1.48
C SER A 269 -7.40 44.32 -0.79
N GLU A 270 -6.28 44.31 -0.08
CA GLU A 270 -5.78 45.51 0.60
C GLU A 270 -5.26 46.56 -0.39
N HIS A 271 -4.63 46.13 -1.48
CA HIS A 271 -4.18 47.04 -2.55
C HIS A 271 -5.37 47.69 -3.26
N ASP A 272 -6.46 46.94 -3.49
CA ASP A 272 -7.71 47.49 -4.06
C ASP A 272 -8.37 48.52 -3.13
N LYS A 273 -8.18 48.38 -1.80
CA LYS A 273 -8.61 49.37 -0.79
C LYS A 273 -7.64 50.56 -0.66
N GLY A 274 -6.49 50.50 -1.32
CA GLY A 274 -5.47 51.56 -1.33
C GLY A 274 -4.34 51.37 -0.33
N ASP A 275 -4.34 50.31 0.48
CA ASP A 275 -3.21 49.96 1.34
C ASP A 275 -2.19 49.14 0.52
N ILE A 276 -1.28 49.87 -0.12
CA ILE A 276 -0.27 49.30 -1.02
C ILE A 276 0.98 48.77 -0.29
N ASP A 277 1.08 48.97 1.02
CA ASP A 277 2.23 48.53 1.81
C ASP A 277 2.05 47.09 2.33
N VAL A 278 0.83 46.53 2.25
CA VAL A 278 0.56 45.10 2.53
C VAL A 278 1.24 44.23 1.48
N MET A 279 1.92 43.18 1.94
CA MET A 279 2.67 42.23 1.11
C MET A 279 2.40 40.80 1.61
N ILE A 280 2.79 39.79 0.82
CA ILE A 280 2.75 38.40 1.28
C ILE A 280 3.81 38.22 2.38
N ALA A 281 3.43 37.63 3.52
CA ALA A 281 4.37 37.25 4.58
C ALA A 281 5.27 36.09 4.12
N ALA A 282 6.37 36.39 3.44
CA ALA A 282 7.24 35.41 2.80
C ALA A 282 7.92 34.46 3.81
N GLU A 283 8.12 34.93 5.04
CA GLU A 283 8.68 34.16 6.15
C GLU A 283 7.81 32.99 6.59
N GLU A 284 6.49 33.01 6.31
CA GLU A 284 5.56 31.91 6.61
C GLU A 284 5.71 30.73 5.64
N PHE A 285 6.44 30.91 4.54
CA PHE A 285 6.68 29.89 3.53
C PHE A 285 8.13 29.41 3.56
N GLU A 286 8.36 28.20 3.07
CA GLU A 286 9.70 27.61 2.93
C GLU A 286 9.98 27.19 1.48
N GLY A 287 11.27 27.05 1.13
CA GLY A 287 11.71 26.60 -0.20
C GLY A 287 11.15 27.45 -1.34
N ASP A 288 10.71 26.79 -2.41
CA ASP A 288 10.20 27.45 -3.61
C ASP A 288 8.95 28.31 -3.35
N TYR A 289 8.14 27.98 -2.34
CA TYR A 289 6.99 28.81 -1.95
C TYR A 289 7.44 30.18 -1.40
N ARG A 290 8.53 30.22 -0.63
CA ARG A 290 9.14 31.48 -0.18
C ARG A 290 9.66 32.28 -1.35
N THR A 291 10.40 31.64 -2.26
CA THR A 291 10.92 32.29 -3.46
C THR A 291 9.80 32.88 -4.32
N MET A 292 8.67 32.18 -4.46
CA MET A 292 7.49 32.73 -5.14
C MET A 292 6.90 33.95 -4.40
N ALA A 293 6.76 33.89 -3.08
CA ALA A 293 6.26 35.01 -2.27
C ALA A 293 7.14 36.26 -2.38
N GLU A 294 8.45 36.09 -2.24
CA GLU A 294 9.44 37.17 -2.41
C GLU A 294 9.41 37.73 -3.84
N GLY A 295 9.27 36.87 -4.85
CA GLY A 295 9.14 37.27 -6.25
C GLY A 295 7.91 38.13 -6.52
N VAL A 296 6.75 37.76 -5.96
CA VAL A 296 5.52 38.55 -6.05
C VAL A 296 5.68 39.89 -5.34
N ASN A 297 6.19 39.89 -4.11
CA ASN A 297 6.44 41.11 -3.35
C ASN A 297 7.41 42.05 -4.10
N GLY A 298 8.48 41.52 -4.66
CA GLY A 298 9.46 42.27 -5.45
C GLY A 298 8.84 42.89 -6.71
N MET A 299 7.96 42.15 -7.41
CA MET A 299 7.22 42.67 -8.56
C MET A 299 6.33 43.86 -8.17
N VAL A 300 5.51 43.69 -7.14
CA VAL A 300 4.56 44.70 -6.65
C VAL A 300 5.29 45.94 -6.17
N ASN A 301 6.30 45.77 -5.31
CA ASN A 301 7.12 46.87 -4.80
C ASN A 301 7.84 47.61 -5.94
N GLY A 302 8.31 46.90 -6.97
CA GLY A 302 8.90 47.51 -8.16
C GLY A 302 7.93 48.41 -8.95
N HIS A 303 6.62 48.12 -8.94
CA HIS A 303 5.61 49.00 -9.52
C HIS A 303 5.29 50.19 -8.61
N ILE A 304 5.20 49.98 -7.30
CA ILE A 304 4.98 51.05 -6.31
C ILE A 304 6.11 52.08 -6.36
N ALA A 305 7.37 51.63 -6.41
CA ALA A 305 8.54 52.50 -6.46
C ALA A 305 8.50 53.46 -7.65
N VAL A 306 8.15 52.95 -8.85
CA VAL A 306 8.02 53.78 -10.07
C VAL A 306 6.93 54.83 -9.91
N LYS A 307 5.75 54.45 -9.37
CA LYS A 307 4.64 55.38 -9.11
C LYS A 307 5.04 56.46 -8.09
N LYS A 308 5.69 56.08 -6.98
CA LYS A 308 6.17 57.02 -5.94
C LYS A 308 7.17 58.02 -6.52
N LYS A 309 8.15 57.58 -7.32
CA LYS A 309 9.14 58.48 -7.97
C LYS A 309 8.50 59.44 -8.98
N ALA A 310 7.57 58.95 -9.80
CA ALA A 310 6.82 59.79 -10.72
C ALA A 310 6.02 60.88 -9.98
N MET A 311 5.29 60.50 -8.92
CA MET A 311 4.52 61.45 -8.12
C MET A 311 5.40 62.43 -7.34
N ALA A 312 6.59 62.03 -6.90
CA ALA A 312 7.55 62.94 -6.28
C ALA A 312 7.98 64.06 -7.25
N CYS A 313 8.25 63.72 -8.52
CA CYS A 313 8.56 64.72 -9.54
C CYS A 313 7.36 65.66 -9.81
N VAL A 314 6.15 65.11 -9.89
CA VAL A 314 4.92 65.93 -10.05
C VAL A 314 4.69 66.83 -8.82
N ALA A 315 5.01 66.38 -7.61
CA ALA A 315 4.91 67.20 -6.40
C ALA A 315 5.87 68.40 -6.44
N GLU A 316 7.07 68.24 -7.03
CA GLU A 316 8.00 69.35 -7.26
C GLU A 316 7.44 70.38 -8.25
N PHE A 317 6.74 69.94 -9.30
CA PHE A 317 6.03 70.85 -10.20
C PHE A 317 4.98 71.66 -9.46
N GLY A 318 4.25 71.04 -8.53
CA GLY A 318 3.30 71.72 -7.66
C GLY A 318 3.93 72.79 -6.75
N ARG A 319 5.24 72.69 -6.49
CA ARG A 319 6.04 73.68 -5.74
C ARG A 319 6.72 74.71 -6.64
N GLY A 320 6.50 74.62 -7.96
CA GLY A 320 7.15 75.48 -8.96
C GLY A 320 8.59 75.06 -9.33
N ASN A 321 9.08 73.93 -8.82
CA ASN A 321 10.40 73.41 -9.17
C ASN A 321 10.33 72.53 -10.43
N PHE A 322 10.53 73.14 -11.59
CA PHE A 322 10.55 72.45 -12.88
C PHE A 322 11.93 71.90 -13.28
N GLU A 323 12.93 71.99 -12.40
CA GLU A 323 14.25 71.38 -12.61
C GLU A 323 14.37 70.00 -11.95
N ALA A 324 13.37 69.58 -11.15
CA ALA A 324 13.39 68.28 -10.49
C ALA A 324 13.47 67.11 -11.48
N GLU A 325 14.59 66.40 -11.52
CA GLU A 325 14.79 65.30 -12.47
C GLU A 325 14.01 64.04 -12.09
N LEU A 326 13.44 63.37 -13.08
CA LEU A 326 12.90 62.03 -12.93
C LEU A 326 13.89 61.03 -13.54
N GLU A 327 14.29 60.03 -12.76
CA GLU A 327 15.19 58.98 -13.24
C GLU A 327 14.63 58.31 -14.52
N LYS A 328 15.51 57.94 -15.45
CA LYS A 328 15.09 57.31 -16.71
C LYS A 328 14.70 55.86 -16.47
N PHE A 329 13.41 55.55 -16.62
CA PHE A 329 12.93 54.18 -16.47
C PHE A 329 13.27 53.33 -17.70
N PRO A 330 13.48 52.01 -17.55
CA PRO A 330 13.82 51.13 -18.67
C PRO A 330 12.59 50.66 -19.46
N GLY A 331 12.82 50.25 -20.72
CA GLY A 331 11.83 49.58 -21.55
C GLY A 331 10.54 50.37 -21.73
N LYS A 332 9.40 49.69 -21.59
CA LYS A 332 8.06 50.29 -21.74
C LYS A 332 7.69 51.29 -20.64
N LYS A 333 8.42 51.33 -19.52
CA LYS A 333 8.18 52.31 -18.44
C LYS A 333 8.59 53.74 -18.85
N ARG A 334 9.37 53.92 -19.93
CA ARG A 334 9.78 55.24 -20.46
C ARG A 334 8.62 56.17 -20.80
N PHE A 335 7.47 55.62 -21.19
CA PHE A 335 6.26 56.41 -21.42
C PHE A 335 5.92 57.35 -20.24
N ILE A 336 6.22 56.94 -18.99
CA ILE A 336 6.01 57.77 -17.81
C ILE A 336 6.95 58.98 -17.83
N ASN A 337 8.23 58.76 -18.16
CA ASN A 337 9.19 59.84 -18.34
C ASN A 337 8.73 60.82 -19.42
N ASP A 338 8.41 60.31 -20.62
CA ASP A 338 8.02 61.14 -21.77
C ASP A 338 6.80 62.00 -21.45
N THR A 339 5.82 61.44 -20.72
CA THR A 339 4.61 62.16 -20.30
C THR A 339 4.93 63.28 -19.30
N ILE A 340 5.74 62.98 -18.27
CA ILE A 340 6.12 63.97 -17.25
C ILE A 340 6.97 65.08 -17.86
N GLU A 341 7.91 64.75 -18.74
CA GLU A 341 8.72 65.75 -19.45
C GLU A 341 7.86 66.62 -20.36
N LYS A 342 6.86 66.06 -21.03
CA LYS A 342 5.95 66.87 -21.85
C LYS A 342 5.17 67.89 -21.01
N VAL A 343 4.71 67.52 -19.83
CA VAL A 343 4.06 68.45 -18.89
C VAL A 343 5.05 69.52 -18.43
N ARG A 344 6.29 69.13 -18.10
CA ARG A 344 7.36 70.06 -17.70
C ARG A 344 7.64 71.10 -18.79
N GLU A 345 7.79 70.67 -20.03
CA GLU A 345 8.04 71.53 -21.19
C GLU A 345 6.94 72.58 -21.36
N ASN A 346 5.67 72.16 -21.29
CA ASN A 346 4.52 73.06 -21.43
C ASN A 346 4.48 74.11 -20.31
N LEU A 347 4.72 73.70 -19.05
CA LEU A 347 4.75 74.62 -17.92
C LEU A 347 5.94 75.59 -18.00
N LYS A 348 7.12 75.12 -18.38
CA LYS A 348 8.29 75.98 -18.63
C LYS A 348 8.03 76.99 -19.75
N ALA A 349 7.37 76.59 -20.83
CA ALA A 349 7.04 77.50 -21.93
C ALA A 349 6.14 78.65 -21.48
N LEU A 350 5.14 78.39 -20.63
CA LEU A 350 4.29 79.45 -20.06
C LEU A 350 5.07 80.40 -19.15
N ILE A 351 6.01 79.87 -18.34
CA ILE A 351 6.87 80.70 -17.49
C ILE A 351 7.75 81.61 -18.33
N VAL A 352 8.32 81.09 -19.41
CA VAL A 352 9.11 81.89 -20.35
C VAL A 352 8.28 83.02 -20.95
N ASP A 353 7.06 82.74 -21.39
CA ASP A 353 6.18 83.76 -21.95
C ASP A 353 5.76 84.81 -20.91
N ALA A 354 5.44 84.39 -19.68
CA ALA A 354 5.11 85.29 -18.59
C ALA A 354 6.28 86.21 -18.22
N ASN A 355 7.50 85.68 -18.13
CA ASN A 355 8.70 86.46 -17.85
C ASN A 355 8.99 87.45 -18.98
N MET A 356 8.89 87.01 -20.24
CA MET A 356 9.09 87.86 -21.42
C MET A 356 8.09 89.03 -21.46
N LEU A 357 6.82 88.77 -21.16
CA LEU A 357 5.80 89.83 -21.07
C LEU A 357 6.05 90.79 -19.91
N SER A 358 6.45 90.28 -18.74
CA SER A 358 6.80 91.09 -17.57
C SER A 358 7.99 92.01 -17.85
N GLU A 359 9.07 91.48 -18.44
CA GLU A 359 10.25 92.25 -18.83
C GLU A 359 9.91 93.31 -19.88
N ALA A 360 9.09 92.97 -20.87
CA ALA A 360 8.62 93.91 -21.87
C ALA A 360 7.81 95.05 -21.25
N ALA A 361 6.91 94.75 -20.30
CA ALA A 361 6.12 95.73 -19.59
C ALA A 361 6.99 96.68 -18.74
N LEU A 362 7.96 96.14 -17.98
CA LEU A 362 8.93 96.92 -17.21
C LEU A 362 9.79 97.83 -18.10
N ALA A 363 10.12 97.38 -19.32
CA ALA A 363 10.85 98.17 -20.31
C ALA A 363 9.96 99.15 -21.10
N GLY A 364 8.66 99.26 -20.78
CA GLY A 364 7.70 100.13 -21.48
C GLY A 364 7.31 99.65 -22.89
N LYS A 365 7.68 98.42 -23.28
CA LYS A 365 7.36 97.80 -24.57
C LYS A 365 5.97 97.15 -24.53
N LEU A 366 4.95 97.98 -24.35
CA LEU A 366 3.57 97.54 -24.12
C LEU A 366 2.89 96.85 -25.33
N ALA A 367 3.48 96.87 -26.51
CA ALA A 367 2.96 96.19 -27.70
C ALA A 367 3.35 94.70 -27.76
N THR A 368 4.26 94.22 -26.90
CA THR A 368 4.72 92.83 -26.90
C THR A 368 3.59 91.89 -26.47
N ARG A 369 3.43 90.78 -27.20
CA ARG A 369 2.44 89.73 -26.93
C ARG A 369 3.11 88.36 -26.96
N ALA A 370 2.61 87.42 -26.16
CA ALA A 370 3.05 86.03 -26.20
C ALA A 370 2.38 85.29 -27.36
N ASP A 371 3.10 84.36 -27.99
CA ASP A 371 2.56 83.62 -29.15
C ASP A 371 1.68 82.46 -28.69
N ALA A 372 0.38 82.69 -28.69
CA ALA A 372 -0.64 81.69 -28.34
C ALA A 372 -0.56 80.41 -29.18
N LYS A 373 -0.05 80.45 -30.42
CA LYS A 373 0.01 79.27 -31.31
C LYS A 373 1.03 78.22 -30.84
N ARG A 374 1.96 78.59 -29.96
CA ARG A 374 2.95 77.67 -29.37
C ARG A 374 2.37 76.79 -28.28
N HIS A 375 1.14 77.05 -27.84
CA HIS A 375 0.48 76.35 -26.76
C HIS A 375 -0.76 75.62 -27.27
N GLU A 376 -1.16 74.57 -26.56
CA GLU A 376 -2.33 73.76 -26.87
C GLU A 376 -3.34 73.76 -25.72
N GLY A 377 -4.60 73.44 -26.02
CA GLY A 377 -5.66 73.29 -25.01
C GLY A 377 -5.83 74.53 -24.12
N ASP A 378 -5.94 74.30 -22.81
CA ASP A 378 -6.15 75.39 -21.85
C ASP A 378 -4.91 76.27 -21.65
N PHE A 379 -3.70 75.75 -21.87
CA PHE A 379 -2.48 76.58 -21.86
C PHE A 379 -2.53 77.68 -22.91
N ARG A 380 -3.07 77.39 -24.10
CA ARG A 380 -3.31 78.40 -25.14
C ARG A 380 -4.31 79.46 -24.72
N LYS A 381 -5.44 79.04 -24.12
CA LYS A 381 -6.46 79.98 -23.65
C LYS A 381 -5.91 80.93 -22.58
N ILE A 382 -5.01 80.44 -21.72
CA ILE A 382 -4.31 81.29 -20.74
C ILE A 382 -3.53 82.39 -21.47
N VAL A 383 -2.71 82.03 -22.48
CA VAL A 383 -1.91 83.01 -23.23
C VAL A 383 -2.79 84.01 -24.00
N GLU A 384 -3.85 83.53 -24.66
CA GLU A 384 -4.82 84.40 -25.34
C GLU A 384 -5.51 85.36 -24.37
N GLY A 385 -5.89 84.88 -23.18
CA GLY A 385 -6.49 85.69 -22.13
C GLY A 385 -5.53 86.75 -21.56
N VAL A 386 -4.26 86.40 -21.34
CA VAL A 386 -3.23 87.36 -20.91
C VAL A 386 -3.02 88.44 -21.97
N ASN A 387 -2.91 88.05 -23.24
CA ASN A 387 -2.80 89.00 -24.35
C ASN A 387 -4.01 89.95 -24.43
N ALA A 388 -5.23 89.41 -24.31
CA ALA A 388 -6.45 90.21 -24.31
C ALA A 388 -6.51 91.18 -23.11
N THR A 389 -6.03 90.75 -21.95
CA THR A 389 -5.91 91.61 -20.76
C THR A 389 -4.93 92.76 -21.02
N LEU A 390 -3.78 92.47 -21.64
CA LEU A 390 -2.82 93.50 -22.04
C LEU A 390 -3.44 94.48 -23.04
N ASP A 391 -4.17 94.00 -24.05
CA ASP A 391 -4.86 94.86 -25.02
C ASP A 391 -5.86 95.81 -24.35
N ALA A 392 -6.65 95.30 -23.39
CA ALA A 392 -7.62 96.08 -22.64
C ALA A 392 -6.99 97.23 -21.83
N VAL A 393 -5.73 97.10 -21.41
CA VAL A 393 -4.99 98.15 -20.69
C VAL A 393 -4.21 99.07 -21.64
N VAL A 394 -3.59 98.49 -22.68
CA VAL A 394 -2.67 99.21 -23.58
C VAL A 394 -3.40 100.15 -24.53
N VAL A 395 -4.62 99.79 -24.97
CA VAL A 395 -5.41 100.65 -25.87
C VAL A 395 -5.75 102.01 -25.20
N PRO A 396 -6.35 102.07 -24.00
CA PRO A 396 -6.58 103.34 -23.29
C PRO A 396 -5.28 104.14 -23.04
N VAL A 397 -4.22 103.47 -22.59
CA VAL A 397 -2.93 104.14 -22.29
C VAL A 397 -2.34 104.79 -23.55
N ASN A 398 -2.44 104.14 -24.71
CA ASN A 398 -1.99 104.72 -25.97
C ASN A 398 -2.84 105.92 -26.41
N GLU A 399 -4.15 105.90 -26.16
CA GLU A 399 -5.00 107.06 -26.45
C GLU A 399 -4.68 108.23 -25.51
N VAL A 400 -4.52 107.98 -24.21
CA VAL A 400 -4.07 109.01 -23.26
C VAL A 400 -2.72 109.57 -23.70
N LYS A 401 -1.77 108.72 -24.09
CA LYS A 401 -0.48 109.15 -24.63
C LYS A 401 -0.66 110.05 -25.86
N ARG A 402 -1.52 109.68 -26.82
CA ARG A 402 -1.81 110.49 -28.03
C ARG A 402 -2.34 111.87 -27.66
N VAL A 403 -3.31 111.94 -26.73
CA VAL A 403 -3.90 113.21 -26.28
C VAL A 403 -2.88 114.05 -25.52
N MET A 404 -2.06 113.44 -24.65
CA MET A 404 -1.02 114.15 -23.90
C MET A 404 0.11 114.68 -24.79
N VAL A 405 0.48 113.95 -25.85
CA VAL A 405 1.43 114.44 -26.86
C VAL A 405 0.85 115.65 -27.59
N ALA A 406 -0.39 115.56 -28.08
CA ALA A 406 -1.06 116.68 -28.75
C ALA A 406 -1.18 117.91 -27.83
N LEU A 407 -1.51 117.70 -26.56
CA LEU A 407 -1.53 118.74 -25.52
C LEU A 407 -0.15 119.40 -25.35
N SER A 408 0.93 118.62 -25.31
CA SER A 408 2.30 119.14 -25.18
C SER A 408 2.76 119.94 -26.40
N GLU A 409 2.18 119.66 -27.57
CA GLU A 409 2.39 120.38 -28.83
C GLU A 409 1.44 121.59 -29.00
N GLY A 410 0.54 121.81 -28.03
CA GLY A 410 -0.38 122.96 -28.00
C GLY A 410 -1.76 122.73 -28.63
N ASP A 411 -2.08 121.53 -29.10
CA ASP A 411 -3.40 121.18 -29.64
C ASP A 411 -4.38 120.76 -28.53
N LEU A 412 -5.19 121.72 -28.05
CA LEU A 412 -6.23 121.50 -27.04
C LEU A 412 -7.54 120.92 -27.61
N THR A 413 -7.61 120.63 -28.92
CA THR A 413 -8.82 120.13 -29.56
C THR A 413 -8.95 118.60 -29.49
N GLN A 414 -7.85 117.89 -29.23
CA GLN A 414 -7.86 116.43 -29.08
C GLN A 414 -8.53 115.99 -27.78
N LYS A 415 -9.42 115.00 -27.88
CA LYS A 415 -10.10 114.39 -26.73
C LYS A 415 -9.93 112.88 -26.76
N ILE A 416 -10.11 112.25 -25.61
CA ILE A 416 -10.29 110.80 -25.49
C ILE A 416 -11.68 110.47 -26.05
N GLN A 417 -11.73 109.56 -27.02
CA GLN A 417 -12.95 109.18 -27.75
C GLN A 417 -13.30 107.70 -27.57
N GLY A 418 -12.38 106.91 -27.02
CA GLY A 418 -12.59 105.49 -26.80
C GLY A 418 -13.75 105.20 -25.84
N ASN A 419 -14.56 104.19 -26.18
CA ASN A 419 -15.61 103.68 -25.29
C ASN A 419 -15.01 102.64 -24.34
N TYR A 420 -14.46 103.10 -23.22
CA TYR A 420 -13.80 102.24 -22.26
C TYR A 420 -14.74 101.70 -21.18
N GLN A 421 -14.33 100.61 -20.54
CA GLN A 421 -15.08 99.94 -19.49
C GLN A 421 -14.32 99.99 -18.16
N GLY A 422 -15.05 99.83 -17.05
CA GLY A 422 -14.46 99.85 -15.70
C GLY A 422 -13.77 101.17 -15.36
N ASP A 423 -12.59 101.07 -14.73
CA ASP A 423 -11.82 102.22 -14.23
C ASP A 423 -11.42 103.20 -15.34
N PHE A 424 -11.32 102.75 -16.59
CA PHE A 424 -11.00 103.62 -17.73
C PHE A 424 -12.20 104.44 -18.24
N LYS A 425 -13.41 104.29 -17.67
CA LYS A 425 -14.59 105.13 -18.03
C LYS A 425 -14.43 106.61 -17.67
N VAL A 426 -13.51 106.93 -16.76
CA VAL A 426 -13.26 108.31 -16.31
C VAL A 426 -12.27 109.05 -17.23
N LEU A 427 -11.62 108.34 -18.15
CA LEU A 427 -10.81 108.91 -19.23
C LEU A 427 -11.72 109.48 -20.31
#